data_AF-A0A843EN38-F1
#
_entry.id   AF-A0A843EN38-F1
#
_cell.length_a   1.000
_cell.length_b   1.000
_cell.length_c   1.000
_cell.angle_alpha   90.00
_cell.angle_beta   90.00
_cell.angle_gamma   90.00
#
_symmetry.space_group_name_H-M   'P 1'
#
loop_
_entity.id
_entity.type
_entity.pdbx_description
1 polymer ?
#
loop_
_entity_poly.entity_id
_entity_poly.type
_entity_poly.pdbx_seq_one_letter_code
_entity_poly.pdbx_strand_id
1 'polypeptide(L)'
;RGFARDLSSDFIKNQLDTLDGIELLIYRIIKKLKNSNHKDRMKYVRNFENMIDQEAEHFEESLQRILFYNQILWQTGHSSISLGRLDKMLEDYYFDDLNSGFITQEEVYEIIKSFLKTLHSYQWYKSDAFIGDTGQVIVLGGKYEDEYGEYYFYNDLTYMFIRAIDELKLYEPKVVLRISSETPRDLIELALETINNGISNVLFSNDEIVIDKMVEFGYEKGDAANYSVSKYYGPSTVGKGLEQNNMACISFLKPLNEFFDNETPQVLDMLDNYGELFNSYKYYLKKEVESVIETLDDVVWNEDPLLSLFIDDCNDNQMDISKGGAKYNHYGITTIALENTVNSLYNIKKLVFDDKKYKLTDLNKMRRNNFKKDKYQDVYNILRDMKPCFGMDDREIINITNDVIQLLEDCLKEYTNEFGGKIKFGLTNSSYMFLDDEISASFDGRKVVEPFNPYISLDTDKDFTEVLRFASKIDLGGCKFNGNVIDLMFTPNFIKNHFDELTDFIISSIQSGFFQLQINVVSSKTLI
;
A
#
# COMPACT_ATOMS: atom_id res chain seq x y z
N ARG A 1 6.80 25.85 -22.64
CA ARG A 1 7.39 26.25 -23.96
C ARG A 1 8.58 27.22 -23.87
N GLY A 2 8.65 28.15 -22.89
CA GLY A 2 9.74 29.16 -22.80
C GLY A 2 11.13 28.67 -22.35
N PHE A 3 11.28 27.40 -21.96
CA PHE A 3 12.53 26.82 -21.41
C PHE A 3 13.23 25.82 -22.34
N ALA A 4 12.74 25.58 -23.56
CA ALA A 4 13.35 24.63 -24.49
C ALA A 4 14.72 25.16 -24.98
N ARG A 5 15.80 24.72 -24.32
CA ARG A 5 17.17 25.14 -24.63
C ARG A 5 17.75 24.43 -25.87
N ASP A 6 17.14 23.35 -26.32
CA ASP A 6 17.53 22.63 -27.54
C ASP A 6 16.36 21.81 -28.13
N LEU A 7 15.82 22.22 -29.27
CA LEU A 7 14.74 21.50 -29.97
C LEU A 7 15.20 20.22 -30.68
N SER A 8 16.49 19.84 -30.56
CA SER A 8 17.01 18.58 -31.11
C SER A 8 16.87 17.37 -30.17
N SER A 9 16.47 17.58 -28.92
CA SER A 9 16.20 16.51 -27.96
C SER A 9 14.87 15.81 -28.27
N ASP A 10 14.91 14.49 -28.50
CA ASP A 10 13.70 13.67 -28.69
C ASP A 10 12.76 13.76 -27.48
N PHE A 11 13.30 13.87 -26.26
CA PHE A 11 12.51 14.10 -25.05
C PHE A 11 11.70 15.39 -25.14
N ILE A 12 12.36 16.52 -25.45
CA ILE A 12 11.67 17.82 -25.57
C ILE A 12 10.59 17.77 -26.65
N LYS A 13 10.87 17.11 -27.77
CA LYS A 13 9.89 16.95 -28.85
C LYS A 13 8.68 16.13 -28.38
N ASN A 14 8.91 14.98 -27.74
CA ASN A 14 7.84 14.13 -27.20
C ASN A 14 7.00 14.86 -26.15
N GLN A 15 7.64 15.69 -25.31
CA GLN A 15 6.96 16.53 -24.33
C GLN A 15 6.06 17.58 -25.01
N LEU A 16 6.57 18.27 -26.03
CA LEU A 16 5.79 19.25 -26.78
C LEU A 16 4.60 18.60 -27.51
N ASP A 17 4.81 17.45 -28.15
CA ASP A 17 3.74 16.70 -28.82
C ASP A 17 2.65 16.26 -27.83
N THR A 18 3.04 15.87 -26.60
CA THR A 18 2.12 15.51 -25.52
C THR A 18 1.31 16.72 -25.05
N LEU A 19 1.98 17.87 -24.83
CA LEU A 19 1.33 19.13 -24.47
C LEU A 19 0.35 19.60 -25.56
N ASP A 20 0.72 19.51 -26.84
CA ASP A 20 -0.16 19.83 -27.97
C ASP A 20 -1.41 18.95 -27.96
N GLY A 21 -1.27 17.66 -27.65
CA GLY A 21 -2.39 16.73 -27.47
C GLY A 21 -3.33 17.12 -26.33
N ILE A 22 -2.76 17.51 -25.18
CA ILE A 22 -3.50 18.00 -24.00
C ILE A 22 -4.25 19.29 -24.33
N GLU A 23 -3.58 20.28 -24.95
CA GLU A 23 -4.18 21.54 -25.39
C GLU A 23 -5.36 21.29 -26.34
N LEU A 24 -5.21 20.39 -27.32
CA LEU A 24 -6.28 20.00 -28.23
C LEU A 24 -7.50 19.40 -27.50
N LEU A 25 -7.28 18.58 -26.47
CA LEU A 25 -8.34 18.03 -25.64
C LEU A 25 -9.06 19.16 -24.87
N ILE A 26 -8.30 20.07 -24.25
CA ILE A 26 -8.82 21.25 -23.55
C ILE A 26 -9.70 22.09 -24.49
N TYR A 27 -9.23 22.39 -25.70
CA TYR A 27 -10.02 23.14 -26.69
C TYR A 27 -11.33 22.44 -27.08
N ARG A 28 -11.31 21.11 -27.21
CA ARG A 28 -12.53 20.33 -27.50
C ARG A 28 -13.53 20.41 -26.35
N ILE A 29 -13.07 20.35 -25.11
CA ILE A 29 -13.90 20.49 -23.91
C ILE A 29 -14.49 21.90 -23.85
N ILE A 30 -13.67 22.94 -24.00
CA ILE A 30 -14.12 24.34 -24.04
C ILE A 30 -15.21 24.54 -25.09
N LYS A 31 -15.02 24.02 -26.31
CA LYS A 31 -16.02 24.11 -27.39
C LYS A 31 -17.34 23.44 -27.01
N LYS A 32 -17.31 22.31 -26.30
CA LYS A 32 -18.52 21.62 -25.83
C LYS A 32 -19.19 22.36 -24.69
N LEU A 33 -18.42 22.88 -23.72
CA LEU A 33 -18.93 23.68 -22.60
C LEU A 33 -19.60 24.97 -23.06
N LYS A 34 -19.01 25.71 -24.00
CA LYS A 34 -19.60 26.93 -24.60
C LYS A 34 -20.98 26.68 -25.22
N ASN A 35 -21.21 25.47 -25.75
CA ASN A 35 -22.48 25.04 -26.35
C ASN A 35 -23.43 24.32 -25.36
N SER A 36 -23.04 24.17 -24.10
CA SER A 36 -23.84 23.48 -23.10
C SER A 36 -24.89 24.40 -22.45
N ASN A 37 -25.91 23.79 -21.85
CA ASN A 37 -26.92 24.50 -21.06
C ASN A 37 -26.55 24.63 -19.57
N HIS A 38 -25.30 24.34 -19.19
CA HIS A 38 -24.86 24.43 -17.80
C HIS A 38 -24.84 25.91 -17.34
N LYS A 39 -25.37 26.18 -16.14
CA LYS A 39 -25.48 27.54 -15.58
C LYS A 39 -24.11 28.22 -15.43
N ASP A 40 -23.11 27.46 -14.97
CA ASP A 40 -21.74 27.97 -14.71
C ASP A 40 -20.78 27.73 -15.89
N ARG A 41 -21.28 27.48 -17.11
CA ARG A 41 -20.44 27.08 -18.25
C ARG A 41 -19.28 28.03 -18.54
N MET A 42 -19.47 29.34 -18.34
CA MET A 42 -18.41 30.33 -18.61
C MET A 42 -17.30 30.30 -17.56
N LYS A 43 -17.62 29.98 -16.30
CA LYS A 43 -16.63 29.74 -15.25
C LYS A 43 -15.74 28.55 -15.63
N TYR A 44 -16.34 27.41 -15.97
CA TYR A 44 -15.58 26.23 -16.37
C TYR A 44 -14.78 26.44 -17.66
N VAL A 45 -15.33 27.20 -18.63
CA VAL A 45 -14.56 27.62 -19.80
C VAL A 45 -13.29 28.35 -19.39
N ARG A 46 -13.38 29.30 -18.45
CA ARG A 46 -12.20 30.03 -17.95
C ARG A 46 -11.23 29.11 -17.23
N ASN A 47 -11.70 28.20 -16.37
CA ASN A 47 -10.83 27.23 -15.68
C ASN A 47 -10.04 26.36 -16.69
N PHE A 48 -10.69 25.93 -17.78
CA PHE A 48 -10.01 25.18 -18.85
C PHE A 48 -9.09 26.05 -19.71
N GLU A 49 -9.44 27.32 -19.95
CA GLU A 49 -8.57 28.27 -20.67
C GLU A 49 -7.30 28.57 -19.85
N ASN A 50 -7.43 28.78 -18.53
CA ASN A 50 -6.31 29.00 -17.61
C ASN A 50 -5.37 27.78 -17.54
N MET A 51 -5.90 26.55 -17.61
CA MET A 51 -5.10 25.32 -17.53
C MET A 51 -4.05 25.19 -18.64
N ILE A 52 -4.18 25.93 -19.75
CA ILE A 52 -3.26 25.87 -20.90
C ILE A 52 -1.89 26.45 -20.54
N ASP A 53 -1.85 27.61 -19.89
CA ASP A 53 -0.60 28.35 -19.67
C ASP A 53 -0.54 29.19 -18.39
N GLN A 54 -1.53 29.09 -17.50
CA GLN A 54 -1.56 29.78 -16.21
C GLN A 54 -1.56 28.79 -15.04
N GLU A 55 -1.08 29.25 -13.89
CA GLU A 55 -1.31 28.58 -12.61
C GLU A 55 -2.81 28.57 -12.26
N ALA A 56 -3.22 27.70 -11.33
CA ALA A 56 -4.60 27.75 -10.84
C ALA A 56 -4.79 29.03 -10.03
N GLU A 57 -5.95 29.68 -10.11
CA GLU A 57 -6.21 30.90 -9.32
C GLU A 57 -7.00 30.57 -8.04
N HIS A 58 -7.84 29.53 -8.08
CA HIS A 58 -8.85 29.25 -7.06
C HIS A 58 -8.94 27.76 -6.69
N PHE A 59 -9.47 27.46 -5.51
CA PHE A 59 -9.60 26.12 -4.95
C PHE A 59 -10.42 25.16 -5.84
N GLU A 60 -11.52 25.64 -6.43
CA GLU A 60 -12.30 24.80 -7.34
C GLU A 60 -11.56 24.49 -8.65
N GLU A 61 -10.76 25.45 -9.12
CA GLU A 61 -9.98 25.30 -10.33
C GLU A 61 -8.85 24.29 -10.14
N SER A 62 -8.17 24.30 -8.99
CA SER A 62 -7.11 23.33 -8.68
C SER A 62 -7.66 21.89 -8.62
N LEU A 63 -8.81 21.67 -7.98
CA LEU A 63 -9.49 20.37 -8.01
C LEU A 63 -9.92 19.95 -9.41
N GLN A 64 -10.42 20.89 -10.24
CA GLN A 64 -10.76 20.62 -11.64
C GLN A 64 -9.55 20.18 -12.47
N ARG A 65 -8.36 20.77 -12.22
CA ARG A 65 -7.09 20.37 -12.86
C ARG A 65 -6.67 18.97 -12.44
N ILE A 66 -6.76 18.65 -11.15
CA ILE A 66 -6.47 17.30 -10.63
C ILE A 66 -7.39 16.27 -11.29
N LEU A 67 -8.70 16.53 -11.38
CA LEU A 67 -9.65 15.63 -12.05
C LEU A 67 -9.32 15.42 -13.53
N PHE A 68 -8.93 16.49 -14.22
CA PHE A 68 -8.61 16.44 -15.64
C PHE A 68 -7.40 15.54 -15.90
N TYR A 69 -6.29 15.73 -15.18
CA TYR A 69 -5.11 14.91 -15.36
C TYR A 69 -5.27 13.48 -14.82
N ASN A 70 -5.96 13.30 -13.69
CA ASN A 70 -6.35 11.97 -13.21
C ASN A 70 -7.10 11.19 -14.30
N GLN A 71 -8.05 11.82 -14.98
CA GLN A 71 -8.82 11.17 -16.03
C GLN A 71 -7.98 10.86 -17.29
N ILE A 72 -7.02 11.72 -17.65
CA ILE A 72 -6.10 11.43 -18.77
C ILE A 72 -5.24 10.22 -18.42
N LEU A 73 -4.65 10.17 -17.22
CA LEU A 73 -3.82 9.05 -16.77
C LEU A 73 -4.59 7.72 -16.83
N TRP A 74 -5.85 7.71 -16.38
CA TRP A 74 -6.71 6.54 -16.53
C TRP A 74 -6.91 6.14 -18.00
N GLN A 75 -7.17 7.12 -18.88
CA GLN A 75 -7.41 6.89 -20.31
C GLN A 75 -6.16 6.45 -21.10
N THR A 76 -4.97 6.75 -20.61
CA THR A 76 -3.69 6.32 -21.20
C THR A 76 -3.20 4.98 -20.65
N GLY A 77 -3.97 4.33 -19.76
CA GLY A 77 -3.71 2.97 -19.29
C GLY A 77 -2.98 2.89 -17.95
N HIS A 78 -2.79 4.01 -17.25
CA HIS A 78 -2.35 3.95 -15.85
C HIS A 78 -3.48 3.46 -14.95
N SER A 79 -3.10 2.77 -13.88
CA SER A 79 -4.01 2.27 -12.86
C SER A 79 -3.50 2.63 -11.47
N SER A 80 -4.34 2.48 -10.45
CA SER A 80 -3.96 2.72 -9.04
C SER A 80 -3.37 4.11 -8.79
N ILE A 81 -3.93 5.14 -9.43
CA ILE A 81 -3.42 6.51 -9.40
C ILE A 81 -3.68 7.12 -8.02
N SER A 82 -2.62 7.26 -7.21
CA SER A 82 -2.65 7.99 -5.95
C SER A 82 -2.80 9.49 -6.20
N LEU A 83 -3.58 10.17 -5.36
CA LEU A 83 -3.88 11.60 -5.45
C LEU A 83 -2.95 12.45 -4.57
N GLY A 84 -2.05 11.81 -3.81
CA GLY A 84 -1.09 12.51 -2.97
C GLY A 84 -1.73 13.19 -1.75
N ARG A 85 -1.01 14.18 -1.20
CA ARG A 85 -1.41 14.93 0.01
C ARG A 85 -2.34 16.08 -0.36
N LEU A 86 -3.60 15.78 -0.65
CA LEU A 86 -4.54 16.78 -1.15
C LEU A 86 -4.76 17.96 -0.18
N ASP A 87 -4.77 17.70 1.12
CA ASP A 87 -4.88 18.75 2.14
C ASP A 87 -3.69 19.72 2.14
N LYS A 88 -2.49 19.23 1.81
CA LYS A 88 -1.29 20.06 1.66
C LYS A 88 -1.24 20.75 0.29
N MET A 89 -1.51 20.02 -0.79
CA MET A 89 -1.43 20.54 -2.16
C MET A 89 -2.47 21.65 -2.44
N LEU A 90 -3.59 21.64 -1.73
CA LEU A 90 -4.70 22.59 -1.92
C LEU A 90 -4.73 23.70 -0.87
N GLU A 91 -3.80 23.69 0.08
CA GLU A 91 -3.80 24.58 1.26
C GLU A 91 -3.85 26.07 0.88
N ASP A 92 -2.93 26.50 0.03
CA ASP A 92 -2.78 27.92 -0.32
C ASP A 92 -4.04 28.44 -1.02
N TYR A 93 -4.55 27.69 -2.00
CA TYR A 93 -5.79 28.04 -2.72
C TYR A 93 -7.01 28.12 -1.80
N TYR A 94 -7.08 27.22 -0.82
CA TYR A 94 -8.17 27.22 0.16
C TYR A 94 -8.13 28.47 1.05
N PHE A 95 -6.97 28.78 1.62
CA PHE A 95 -6.85 29.94 2.50
C PHE A 95 -6.95 31.27 1.76
N ASP A 96 -6.40 31.38 0.55
CA ASP A 96 -6.50 32.59 -0.27
C ASP A 96 -7.96 32.89 -0.66
N ASP A 97 -8.72 31.88 -1.08
CA ASP A 97 -10.13 32.04 -1.43
C ASP A 97 -10.99 32.38 -0.20
N LEU A 98 -10.71 31.78 0.95
CA LEU A 98 -11.41 32.11 2.20
C LEU A 98 -11.10 33.54 2.68
N ASN A 99 -9.81 33.91 2.71
CA ASN A 99 -9.37 35.21 3.24
C ASN A 99 -9.83 36.38 2.37
N SER A 100 -9.93 36.16 1.05
CA SER A 100 -10.47 37.15 0.11
C SER A 100 -11.99 37.23 0.13
N GLY A 101 -12.68 36.28 0.78
CA GLY A 101 -14.13 36.15 0.75
C GLY A 101 -14.66 35.70 -0.61
N PHE A 102 -13.82 35.07 -1.44
CA PHE A 102 -14.20 34.51 -2.74
C PHE A 102 -15.12 33.30 -2.59
N ILE A 103 -14.89 32.49 -1.55
CA ILE A 103 -15.67 31.29 -1.24
C ILE A 103 -15.91 31.20 0.26
N THR A 104 -16.97 30.51 0.70
CA THR A 104 -17.16 30.13 2.10
C THR A 104 -16.66 28.73 2.40
N GLN A 105 -16.47 28.43 3.69
CA GLN A 105 -16.07 27.10 4.16
C GLN A 105 -17.11 26.02 3.76
N GLU A 106 -18.40 26.37 3.79
CA GLU A 106 -19.49 25.48 3.35
C GLU A 106 -19.45 25.21 1.84
N GLU A 107 -19.17 26.23 1.03
CA GLU A 107 -19.04 26.08 -0.42
C GLU A 107 -17.84 25.18 -0.79
N VAL A 108 -16.69 25.34 -0.10
CA VAL A 108 -15.53 24.45 -0.24
C VAL A 108 -15.91 23.01 0.07
N TYR A 109 -16.65 22.78 1.17
CA TYR A 109 -17.07 21.44 1.56
C TYR A 109 -17.99 20.79 0.52
N GLU A 110 -18.92 21.54 -0.08
CA GLU A 110 -19.75 21.03 -1.19
C GLU A 110 -18.93 20.71 -2.44
N ILE A 111 -17.90 21.51 -2.75
CA ILE A 111 -16.97 21.24 -3.86
C ILE A 111 -16.18 19.95 -3.61
N ILE A 112 -15.64 19.74 -2.40
CA ILE A 112 -14.96 18.50 -2.01
C ILE A 112 -15.90 17.30 -2.21
N LYS A 113 -17.15 17.39 -1.76
CA LYS A 113 -18.14 16.33 -1.98
C LYS A 113 -18.40 16.05 -3.46
N SER A 114 -18.47 17.08 -4.29
CA SER A 114 -18.62 16.95 -5.74
C SER A 114 -17.40 16.27 -6.40
N PHE A 115 -16.20 16.68 -5.99
CA PHE A 115 -14.92 16.12 -6.43
C PHE A 115 -14.84 14.62 -6.12
N LEU A 116 -15.13 14.22 -4.88
CA LEU A 116 -15.11 12.81 -4.46
C LEU A 116 -16.12 11.95 -5.24
N LYS A 117 -17.34 12.45 -5.46
CA LYS A 117 -18.34 11.76 -6.31
C LYS A 117 -17.83 11.56 -7.74
N THR A 118 -17.10 12.55 -8.26
CA THR A 118 -16.55 12.48 -9.62
C THR A 118 -15.41 11.46 -9.69
N LEU A 119 -14.51 11.41 -8.70
CA LEU A 119 -13.47 10.39 -8.61
C LEU A 119 -14.04 8.97 -8.53
N HIS A 120 -15.12 8.79 -7.77
CA HIS A 120 -15.82 7.51 -7.61
C HIS A 120 -16.57 7.06 -8.88
N SER A 121 -16.84 7.98 -9.80
CA SER A 121 -17.52 7.65 -11.05
C SER A 121 -16.67 6.70 -11.92
N TYR A 122 -17.34 5.89 -12.73
CA TYR A 122 -16.71 4.89 -13.61
C TYR A 122 -15.87 3.83 -12.88
N GLN A 123 -16.25 3.45 -11.66
CA GLN A 123 -15.60 2.37 -10.91
C GLN A 123 -15.44 1.08 -11.73
N TRP A 124 -16.38 0.74 -12.61
CA TRP A 124 -16.29 -0.43 -13.49
C TRP A 124 -15.09 -0.41 -14.45
N TYR A 125 -14.58 0.78 -14.76
CA TYR A 125 -13.41 0.99 -15.62
C TYR A 125 -12.13 1.12 -14.80
N LYS A 126 -12.21 1.79 -13.64
CA LYS A 126 -11.07 2.09 -12.78
C LYS A 126 -10.67 0.92 -11.85
N SER A 127 -11.55 -0.05 -11.68
CA SER A 127 -11.32 -1.19 -10.80
C SER A 127 -10.43 -2.23 -11.47
N ASP A 128 -9.60 -2.89 -10.65
CA ASP A 128 -8.72 -3.96 -11.08
C ASP A 128 -9.32 -5.33 -10.68
N ALA A 129 -8.99 -5.84 -9.49
CA ALA A 129 -9.46 -7.14 -9.01
C ALA A 129 -10.95 -7.20 -8.64
N PHE A 130 -11.48 -6.14 -8.01
CA PHE A 130 -12.87 -6.08 -7.53
C PHE A 130 -13.52 -4.78 -7.97
N ILE A 131 -14.78 -4.85 -8.45
CA ILE A 131 -15.57 -3.65 -8.74
C ILE A 131 -15.68 -2.82 -7.46
N GLY A 132 -15.12 -1.62 -7.48
CA GLY A 132 -15.06 -0.72 -6.35
C GLY A 132 -13.69 -0.65 -5.66
N ASP A 133 -12.68 -1.42 -6.07
CA ASP A 133 -11.28 -1.25 -5.62
C ASP A 133 -10.47 -0.58 -6.74
N THR A 134 -10.53 0.76 -6.77
CA THR A 134 -9.89 1.57 -7.83
C THR A 134 -8.40 1.82 -7.57
N GLY A 135 -7.94 1.53 -6.35
CA GLY A 135 -6.56 1.79 -5.94
C GLY A 135 -6.21 3.27 -5.81
N GLN A 136 -7.20 4.16 -5.83
CA GLN A 136 -6.98 5.59 -5.64
C GLN A 136 -6.86 5.89 -4.14
N VAL A 137 -5.83 6.64 -3.77
CA VAL A 137 -5.55 6.99 -2.37
C VAL A 137 -5.41 8.50 -2.22
N ILE A 138 -6.09 9.07 -1.24
CA ILE A 138 -5.86 10.43 -0.74
C ILE A 138 -5.05 10.28 0.55
N VAL A 139 -3.92 10.98 0.63
CA VAL A 139 -3.13 11.08 1.85
C VAL A 139 -3.48 12.38 2.56
N LEU A 140 -3.64 12.34 3.88
CA LEU A 140 -3.99 13.49 4.71
C LEU A 140 -3.14 13.50 5.98
N GLY A 141 -2.91 14.69 6.54
CA GLY A 141 -2.14 14.88 7.75
C GLY A 141 -0.69 14.42 7.62
N GLY A 142 0.02 14.35 8.74
CA GLY A 142 1.38 13.81 8.82
C GLY A 142 2.47 14.87 9.04
N LYS A 143 3.61 14.42 9.56
CA LYS A 143 4.83 15.22 9.67
C LYS A 143 5.20 15.84 8.33
N TYR A 144 5.75 17.02 8.38
CA TYR A 144 6.25 17.75 7.23
C TYR A 144 7.52 18.49 7.65
N GLU A 145 8.40 18.71 6.68
CA GLU A 145 9.63 19.46 6.86
C GLU A 145 9.69 20.51 5.76
N ASP A 146 9.84 21.77 6.17
CA ASP A 146 10.08 22.89 5.27
C ASP A 146 11.32 23.70 5.70
N GLU A 147 11.51 24.88 5.13
CA GLU A 147 12.63 25.77 5.47
C GLU A 147 12.61 26.29 6.92
N TYR A 148 11.47 26.20 7.63
CA TYR A 148 11.29 26.64 9.02
C TYR A 148 11.42 25.51 10.04
N GLY A 149 11.41 24.25 9.59
CA GLY A 149 11.69 23.06 10.39
C GLY A 149 10.62 21.97 10.27
N GLU A 150 10.69 20.99 11.17
CA GLU A 150 9.76 19.87 11.23
C GLU A 150 8.54 20.19 12.10
N TYR A 151 7.36 19.82 11.62
CA TYR A 151 6.10 19.94 12.35
C TYR A 151 5.06 18.94 11.85
N TYR A 152 4.06 18.64 12.66
CA TYR A 152 2.90 17.87 12.20
C TYR A 152 1.90 18.77 11.44
N PHE A 153 1.70 18.47 10.15
CA PHE A 153 0.79 19.19 9.28
C PHE A 153 -0.64 18.66 9.38
N TYR A 154 -1.59 19.57 9.57
CA TYR A 154 -3.02 19.33 9.40
C TYR A 154 -3.74 20.67 9.24
N ASN A 155 -4.87 20.70 8.54
CA ASN A 155 -5.69 21.90 8.37
C ASN A 155 -7.18 21.53 8.21
N ASP A 156 -8.03 22.52 7.95
CA ASP A 156 -9.48 22.29 7.77
C ASP A 156 -9.80 21.30 6.64
N LEU A 157 -8.99 21.28 5.56
CA LEU A 157 -9.16 20.33 4.46
C LEU A 157 -8.95 18.89 4.93
N THR A 158 -7.99 18.64 5.81
CA THR A 158 -7.76 17.32 6.43
C THR A 158 -9.06 16.79 7.05
N TYR A 159 -9.76 17.60 7.84
CA TYR A 159 -11.04 17.22 8.45
C TYR A 159 -12.17 17.12 7.41
N MET A 160 -12.23 18.05 6.45
CA MET A 160 -13.28 18.08 5.44
C MET A 160 -13.28 16.85 4.54
N PHE A 161 -12.11 16.38 4.09
CA PHE A 161 -12.04 15.18 3.24
C PHE A 161 -12.54 13.94 3.98
N ILE A 162 -12.15 13.76 5.26
CA ILE A 162 -12.62 12.63 6.08
C ILE A 162 -14.14 12.71 6.28
N ARG A 163 -14.65 13.88 6.69
CA ARG A 163 -16.11 14.10 6.88
C ARG A 163 -16.91 13.88 5.60
N ALA A 164 -16.39 14.36 4.46
CA ALA A 164 -17.07 14.23 3.18
C ALA A 164 -17.18 12.77 2.74
N ILE A 165 -16.15 11.96 2.96
CA ILE A 165 -16.18 10.52 2.65
C ILE A 165 -17.17 9.78 3.55
N ASP A 166 -17.22 10.13 4.84
CA ASP A 166 -18.22 9.57 5.76
C ASP A 166 -19.65 9.95 5.38
N GLU A 167 -19.91 11.24 5.10
CA GLU A 167 -21.24 11.74 4.73
C GLU A 167 -21.74 11.10 3.44
N LEU A 168 -20.86 10.97 2.45
CA LEU A 168 -21.20 10.42 1.14
C LEU A 168 -21.26 8.89 1.11
N LYS A 169 -20.77 8.23 2.16
CA LYS A 169 -20.64 6.76 2.26
C LYS A 169 -19.89 6.16 1.07
N LEU A 170 -18.78 6.79 0.69
CA LEU A 170 -17.94 6.34 -0.41
C LEU A 170 -16.83 5.43 0.10
N TYR A 171 -16.67 4.25 -0.52
CA TYR A 171 -15.56 3.34 -0.23
C TYR A 171 -14.28 3.71 -1.00
N GLU A 172 -14.37 4.59 -2.00
CA GLU A 172 -13.24 5.08 -2.82
C GLU A 172 -13.39 6.57 -3.11
N PRO A 173 -12.29 7.34 -3.23
CA PRO A 173 -10.91 6.91 -2.98
C PRO A 173 -10.67 6.56 -1.50
N LYS A 174 -9.67 5.71 -1.23
CA LYS A 174 -9.23 5.38 0.14
C LYS A 174 -8.55 6.59 0.77
N VAL A 175 -8.66 6.74 2.09
CA VAL A 175 -7.95 7.77 2.85
C VAL A 175 -6.85 7.13 3.66
N VAL A 176 -5.65 7.68 3.56
CA VAL A 176 -4.55 7.36 4.45
C VAL A 176 -4.27 8.59 5.30
N LEU A 177 -4.65 8.50 6.57
CA LEU A 177 -4.32 9.50 7.57
C LEU A 177 -2.94 9.16 8.14
N ARG A 178 -1.97 10.01 7.83
CA ARG A 178 -0.63 9.94 8.42
C ARG A 178 -0.67 10.49 9.83
N ILE A 179 -0.27 9.68 10.80
CA ILE A 179 -0.33 10.00 12.22
C ILE A 179 1.05 9.96 12.86
N SER A 180 1.21 10.73 13.93
CA SER A 180 2.42 10.80 14.74
C SER A 180 2.04 11.05 16.20
N SER A 181 3.06 11.11 17.06
CA SER A 181 2.84 11.48 18.48
C SER A 181 2.26 12.89 18.67
N GLU A 182 2.32 13.74 17.64
CA GLU A 182 1.80 15.11 17.64
C GLU A 182 0.40 15.23 17.02
N THR A 183 -0.18 14.14 16.52
CA THR A 183 -1.52 14.17 15.91
C THR A 183 -2.57 14.62 16.92
N PRO A 184 -3.44 15.60 16.57
CA PRO A 184 -4.55 16.01 17.43
C PRO A 184 -5.50 14.85 17.72
N ARG A 185 -5.91 14.71 18.99
CA ARG A 185 -6.80 13.64 19.43
C ARG A 185 -8.12 13.63 18.64
N ASP A 186 -8.71 14.80 18.45
CA ASP A 186 -9.98 14.98 17.74
C ASP A 186 -9.92 14.54 16.27
N LEU A 187 -8.74 14.59 15.64
CA LEU A 187 -8.54 14.06 14.29
C LEU A 187 -8.52 12.52 14.27
N ILE A 188 -7.94 11.88 15.29
CA ILE A 188 -7.99 10.42 15.46
C ILE A 188 -9.43 9.98 15.77
N GLU A 189 -10.13 10.72 16.63
CA GLU A 189 -11.54 10.48 16.94
C GLU A 189 -12.40 10.59 15.67
N LEU A 190 -12.23 11.63 14.85
CA LEU A 190 -12.96 11.76 13.58
C LEU A 190 -12.73 10.56 12.63
N ALA A 191 -11.49 10.08 12.53
CA ALA A 191 -11.17 8.91 11.73
C ALA A 191 -11.86 7.65 12.28
N LEU A 192 -11.82 7.43 13.60
CA LEU A 192 -12.47 6.30 14.26
C LEU A 192 -14.00 6.34 14.15
N GLU A 193 -14.62 7.52 14.25
CA GLU A 193 -16.06 7.71 14.02
C GLU A 193 -16.44 7.32 12.59
N THR A 194 -15.66 7.77 11.61
CA THR A 194 -15.85 7.45 10.19
C THR A 194 -15.78 5.94 9.95
N ILE A 195 -14.75 5.30 10.53
CA ILE A 195 -14.57 3.84 10.47
C ILE A 195 -15.77 3.12 11.12
N ASN A 196 -16.21 3.56 12.29
CA ASN A 196 -17.35 2.98 13.00
C ASN A 196 -18.69 3.15 12.27
N ASN A 197 -18.81 4.18 11.43
CA ASN A 197 -19.96 4.43 10.57
C ASN A 197 -20.01 3.52 9.32
N GLY A 198 -19.12 2.52 9.24
CA GLY A 198 -19.06 1.51 8.18
C GLY A 198 -18.16 1.89 7.01
N ILE A 199 -17.37 2.94 7.14
CA ILE A 199 -16.45 3.45 6.13
C ILE A 199 -15.02 3.08 6.53
N SER A 200 -14.71 1.79 6.39
CA SER A 200 -13.41 1.19 6.80
C SER A 200 -12.27 1.44 5.80
N ASN A 201 -12.40 2.44 4.92
CA ASN A 201 -11.38 2.83 3.93
C ASN A 201 -10.46 3.96 4.43
N VAL A 202 -10.53 4.30 5.73
CA VAL A 202 -9.58 5.17 6.42
C VAL A 202 -8.51 4.29 7.08
N LEU A 203 -7.26 4.46 6.67
CA LEU A 203 -6.09 3.74 7.19
C LEU A 203 -5.16 4.70 7.91
N PHE A 204 -4.56 4.24 9.01
CA PHE A 204 -3.55 4.99 9.73
C PHE A 204 -2.14 4.59 9.28
N SER A 205 -1.29 5.57 8.97
CA SER A 205 0.13 5.35 8.66
C SER A 205 0.99 6.05 9.71
N ASN A 206 1.90 5.34 10.36
CA ASN A 206 2.67 5.88 11.48
C ASN A 206 3.96 6.55 10.99
N ASP A 207 3.98 7.88 11.00
CA ASP A 207 5.12 8.68 10.53
C ASP A 207 6.38 8.47 11.39
N GLU A 208 6.26 8.08 12.66
CA GLU A 208 7.42 7.78 13.52
C GLU A 208 8.23 6.59 13.01
N ILE A 209 7.61 5.69 12.23
CA ILE A 209 8.26 4.49 11.71
C ILE A 209 8.49 4.62 10.20
N VAL A 210 7.48 5.04 9.44
CA VAL A 210 7.55 5.07 7.97
C VAL A 210 8.66 6.00 7.48
N ILE A 211 8.73 7.23 8.01
CA ILE A 211 9.73 8.21 7.61
C ILE A 211 11.14 7.70 7.94
N ASP A 212 11.33 7.18 9.16
CA ASP A 212 12.60 6.63 9.60
C ASP A 212 13.08 5.50 8.68
N LYS A 213 12.18 4.61 8.24
CA LYS A 213 12.54 3.51 7.33
C LYS A 213 12.84 3.98 5.91
N MET A 214 12.14 4.99 5.41
CA MET A 214 12.50 5.61 4.14
C MET A 214 13.88 6.26 4.22
N VAL A 215 14.17 7.03 5.27
CA VAL A 215 15.50 7.65 5.44
C VAL A 215 16.60 6.60 5.57
N GLU A 216 16.36 5.53 6.35
CA GLU A 216 17.29 4.40 6.51
C GLU A 216 17.63 3.74 5.15
N PHE A 217 16.65 3.60 4.25
CA PHE A 217 16.85 3.03 2.92
C PHE A 217 17.65 3.94 1.97
N GLY A 218 17.57 5.25 2.17
CA GLY A 218 18.32 6.27 1.43
C GLY A 218 17.49 7.40 0.81
N TYR A 219 16.22 7.56 1.18
CA TYR A 219 15.47 8.75 0.79
C TYR A 219 15.96 9.98 1.57
N GLU A 220 15.85 11.16 0.95
CA GLU A 220 16.11 12.41 1.67
C GLU A 220 14.99 12.65 2.68
N LYS A 221 15.34 13.25 3.83
CA LYS A 221 14.39 13.41 4.94
C LYS A 221 13.15 14.21 4.57
N GLY A 222 13.29 15.33 3.87
CA GLY A 222 12.14 16.13 3.40
C GLY A 222 11.24 15.36 2.42
N ASP A 223 11.82 14.52 1.57
CA ASP A 223 11.07 13.69 0.61
C ASP A 223 10.34 12.55 1.33
N ALA A 224 11.00 11.92 2.30
CA ALA A 224 10.40 10.94 3.19
C ALA A 224 9.29 11.57 4.03
N ALA A 225 9.46 12.78 4.58
CA ALA A 225 8.43 13.48 5.34
C ALA A 225 7.24 13.91 4.46
N ASN A 226 7.44 14.04 3.15
CA ASN A 226 6.37 14.36 2.20
C ASN A 226 5.83 13.13 1.43
N TYR A 227 6.04 11.92 1.95
CA TYR A 227 5.62 10.71 1.25
C TYR A 227 4.11 10.63 1.02
N SER A 228 3.76 9.92 -0.05
CA SER A 228 2.43 9.38 -0.34
C SER A 228 2.49 7.85 -0.33
N VAL A 229 1.38 7.17 -0.58
CA VAL A 229 1.36 5.71 -0.68
C VAL A 229 0.70 5.22 -1.97
N SER A 230 1.09 4.02 -2.39
CA SER A 230 0.46 3.26 -3.47
C SER A 230 -0.77 2.47 -2.97
N LYS A 231 -1.46 1.76 -3.88
CA LYS A 231 -2.65 0.95 -3.59
C LYS A 231 -2.49 -0.05 -2.43
N TYR A 232 -1.31 -0.66 -2.27
CA TYR A 232 -0.99 -1.59 -1.18
C TYR A 232 -0.21 -0.94 -0.05
N TYR A 233 -0.33 0.38 0.05
CA TYR A 233 0.20 1.20 1.12
C TYR A 233 1.73 1.26 1.19
N GLY A 234 2.43 0.79 0.16
CA GLY A 234 3.86 1.03 0.00
C GLY A 234 4.14 2.52 -0.12
N PRO A 235 4.99 3.12 0.74
CA PRO A 235 5.30 4.53 0.68
C PRO A 235 6.14 4.85 -0.55
N SER A 236 5.88 6.00 -1.16
CA SER A 236 6.62 6.55 -2.31
C SER A 236 6.70 8.06 -2.19
N THR A 237 7.67 8.65 -2.87
CA THR A 237 7.81 10.11 -2.95
C THR A 237 6.78 10.71 -3.90
N VAL A 238 6.32 11.92 -3.60
CA VAL A 238 5.40 12.67 -4.45
C VAL A 238 6.20 13.40 -5.51
N GLY A 239 5.97 13.09 -6.79
CA GLY A 239 6.54 13.82 -7.93
C GLY A 239 8.05 13.63 -8.16
N LYS A 240 8.70 12.68 -7.48
CA LYS A 240 10.18 12.56 -7.51
C LYS A 240 10.70 11.20 -7.97
N GLY A 241 9.82 10.24 -8.27
CA GLY A 241 10.30 8.89 -8.53
C GLY A 241 9.48 8.06 -9.50
N LEU A 242 10.18 7.21 -10.25
CA LEU A 242 9.63 5.98 -10.83
C LEU A 242 9.62 4.92 -9.73
N GLU A 243 8.59 4.95 -8.89
CA GLU A 243 8.47 4.03 -7.75
C GLU A 243 7.29 3.07 -7.97
N GLN A 244 7.53 2.03 -8.78
CA GLN A 244 6.54 0.99 -8.99
C GLN A 244 6.57 0.01 -7.82
N ASN A 245 5.69 0.24 -6.85
CA ASN A 245 5.72 -0.50 -5.58
C ASN A 245 5.25 -1.97 -5.69
N ASN A 246 4.69 -2.42 -6.82
CA ASN A 246 4.02 -3.72 -6.92
C ASN A 246 4.40 -4.49 -8.19
N MET A 247 5.68 -4.52 -8.56
CA MET A 247 6.14 -5.12 -9.82
C MET A 247 6.11 -6.64 -9.83
N ALA A 248 6.31 -7.27 -8.67
CA ALA A 248 6.26 -8.72 -8.51
C ALA A 248 5.71 -9.10 -7.13
N CYS A 249 5.39 -10.39 -6.98
CA CYS A 249 4.94 -10.98 -5.72
C CYS A 249 5.78 -12.22 -5.41
N ILE A 250 6.29 -12.32 -4.17
CA ILE A 250 6.97 -13.51 -3.67
C ILE A 250 6.10 -14.21 -2.64
N SER A 251 5.87 -15.51 -2.82
CA SER A 251 5.28 -16.34 -1.78
C SER A 251 6.36 -16.85 -0.83
N PHE A 252 6.21 -16.59 0.47
CA PHE A 252 7.10 -17.21 1.46
C PHE A 252 6.88 -18.74 1.57
N LEU A 253 5.67 -19.21 1.27
CA LEU A 253 5.28 -20.60 1.47
C LEU A 253 5.68 -21.49 0.29
N LYS A 254 5.63 -20.96 -0.94
CA LYS A 254 5.95 -21.74 -2.15
C LYS A 254 7.35 -22.37 -2.07
N PRO A 255 8.44 -21.66 -1.71
CA PRO A 255 9.76 -22.27 -1.59
C PRO A 255 9.85 -23.35 -0.49
N LEU A 256 9.11 -23.18 0.61
CA LEU A 256 9.03 -24.21 1.66
C LEU A 256 8.37 -25.48 1.11
N ASN A 257 7.27 -25.34 0.40
CA ASN A 257 6.59 -26.47 -0.24
C ASN A 257 7.45 -27.12 -1.33
N GLU A 258 8.15 -26.33 -2.16
CA GLU A 258 9.04 -26.84 -3.19
C GLU A 258 10.19 -27.67 -2.62
N PHE A 259 10.78 -27.25 -1.50
CA PHE A 259 11.75 -28.04 -0.77
C PHE A 259 11.18 -29.43 -0.42
N PHE A 260 10.03 -29.47 0.23
CA PHE A 260 9.39 -30.71 0.61
C PHE A 260 8.89 -31.55 -0.57
N ASP A 261 8.52 -30.93 -1.68
CA ASP A 261 7.99 -31.62 -2.85
C ASP A 261 9.07 -32.27 -3.72
N ASN A 262 10.25 -31.64 -3.79
CA ASN A 262 11.36 -32.07 -4.63
C ASN A 262 12.37 -32.97 -3.90
N GLU A 263 12.50 -32.84 -2.57
CA GLU A 263 13.47 -33.66 -1.82
C GLU A 263 12.98 -35.09 -1.55
N THR A 264 13.94 -36.01 -1.55
CA THR A 264 13.65 -37.43 -1.32
C THR A 264 13.35 -37.71 0.16
N PRO A 265 12.57 -38.76 0.49
CA PRO A 265 12.37 -39.16 1.88
C PRO A 265 13.67 -39.38 2.65
N GLN A 266 14.71 -39.88 1.98
CA GLN A 266 16.03 -40.08 2.56
C GLN A 266 16.68 -38.76 2.99
N VAL A 267 16.57 -37.71 2.17
CA VAL A 267 17.09 -36.38 2.51
C VAL A 267 16.30 -35.77 3.67
N LEU A 268 14.97 -35.87 3.64
CA LEU A 268 14.12 -35.36 4.73
C LEU A 268 14.39 -36.08 6.06
N ASP A 269 14.67 -37.39 6.03
CA ASP A 269 15.02 -38.19 7.21
C ASP A 269 16.46 -37.92 7.72
N MET A 270 17.32 -37.24 6.94
CA MET A 270 18.67 -36.83 7.36
C MET A 270 18.71 -35.49 8.11
N LEU A 271 17.61 -34.74 8.13
CA LEU A 271 17.56 -33.46 8.85
C LEU A 271 17.47 -33.73 10.34
N ASP A 272 18.55 -33.46 11.07
CA ASP A 272 18.66 -33.78 12.49
C ASP A 272 18.05 -32.70 13.39
N ASN A 273 17.92 -31.48 12.88
CA ASN A 273 17.44 -30.32 13.63
C ASN A 273 16.71 -29.28 12.75
N TYR A 274 15.98 -28.38 13.42
CA TYR A 274 15.24 -27.29 12.77
C TYR A 274 16.15 -26.35 11.94
N GLY A 275 17.38 -26.10 12.40
CA GLY A 275 18.31 -25.22 11.70
C GLY A 275 18.71 -25.75 10.32
N GLU A 276 18.89 -27.07 10.19
CA GLU A 276 19.14 -27.70 8.89
C GLU A 276 17.95 -27.56 7.94
N LEU A 277 16.73 -27.76 8.44
CA LEU A 277 15.51 -27.51 7.66
C LEU A 277 15.42 -26.05 7.21
N PHE A 278 15.69 -25.10 8.10
CA PHE A 278 15.65 -23.67 7.78
C PHE A 278 16.72 -23.30 6.73
N ASN A 279 17.91 -23.91 6.81
CA ASN A 279 18.95 -23.76 5.79
C ASN A 279 18.53 -24.32 4.43
N SER A 280 17.80 -25.44 4.39
CA SER A 280 17.23 -25.95 3.14
C SER A 280 16.17 -25.00 2.58
N TYR A 281 15.27 -24.47 3.42
CA TYR A 281 14.30 -23.46 3.01
C TYR A 281 14.99 -22.22 2.39
N LYS A 282 16.08 -21.75 3.00
CA LYS A 282 16.93 -20.66 2.48
C LYS A 282 17.37 -20.89 1.04
N TYR A 283 17.80 -22.09 0.68
CA TYR A 283 18.21 -22.40 -0.69
C TYR A 283 17.05 -22.23 -1.69
N TYR A 284 15.86 -22.74 -1.35
CA TYR A 284 14.69 -22.64 -2.24
C TYR A 284 14.16 -21.21 -2.34
N LEU A 285 14.13 -20.45 -1.23
CA LEU A 285 13.70 -19.05 -1.27
C LEU A 285 14.66 -18.22 -2.14
N LYS A 286 15.97 -18.47 -2.04
CA LYS A 286 16.95 -17.80 -2.92
C LYS A 286 16.66 -18.07 -4.39
N LYS A 287 16.33 -19.30 -4.77
CA LYS A 287 15.99 -19.67 -6.15
C LYS A 287 14.74 -18.96 -6.65
N GLU A 288 13.69 -18.85 -5.82
CA GLU A 288 12.48 -18.08 -6.16
C GLU A 288 12.82 -16.60 -6.37
N VAL A 289 13.65 -16.02 -5.50
CA VAL A 289 14.12 -14.63 -5.62
C VAL A 289 14.93 -14.42 -6.90
N GLU A 290 15.84 -15.33 -7.24
CA GLU A 290 16.62 -15.28 -8.49
C GLU A 290 15.68 -15.25 -9.72
N SER A 291 14.61 -16.06 -9.74
CA SER A 291 13.60 -16.02 -10.82
C SER A 291 12.80 -14.72 -10.86
N VAL A 292 12.51 -14.10 -9.71
CA VAL A 292 11.83 -12.80 -9.65
C VAL A 292 12.76 -11.69 -10.13
N ILE A 293 14.04 -11.71 -9.75
CA ILE A 293 15.04 -10.77 -10.24
C ILE A 293 15.17 -10.85 -11.77
N GLU A 294 15.27 -12.05 -12.33
CA GLU A 294 15.28 -12.23 -13.80
C GLU A 294 14.04 -11.60 -14.46
N THR A 295 12.86 -11.76 -13.86
CA THR A 295 11.62 -11.15 -14.36
C THR A 295 11.65 -9.62 -14.28
N LEU A 296 12.26 -9.06 -13.22
CA LEU A 296 12.41 -7.61 -13.05
C LEU A 296 13.42 -7.01 -14.03
N ASP A 297 14.54 -7.71 -14.28
CA ASP A 297 15.57 -7.30 -15.24
C ASP A 297 15.08 -7.38 -16.70
N ASP A 298 14.12 -8.25 -16.99
CA ASP A 298 13.50 -8.40 -18.31
C ASP A 298 12.39 -7.35 -18.58
N VAL A 299 12.07 -6.46 -17.62
CA VAL A 299 11.03 -5.44 -17.81
C VAL A 299 11.48 -4.43 -18.86
N VAL A 300 10.66 -4.27 -19.91
CA VAL A 300 10.84 -3.23 -20.92
C VAL A 300 9.83 -2.12 -20.69
N TRP A 301 10.35 -0.93 -20.32
CA TRP A 301 9.52 0.25 -20.09
C TRP A 301 9.10 0.93 -21.40
N ASN A 302 7.83 1.34 -21.46
CA ASN A 302 7.36 2.23 -22.51
C ASN A 302 7.62 3.68 -22.09
N GLU A 303 8.11 4.51 -23.03
CA GLU A 303 8.25 5.96 -22.79
C GLU A 303 6.91 6.56 -22.38
N ASP A 304 6.94 7.40 -21.35
CA ASP A 304 5.77 8.06 -20.79
C ASP A 304 6.03 9.56 -20.63
N PRO A 305 5.89 10.32 -21.73
CA PRO A 305 6.06 11.76 -21.68
C PRO A 305 5.00 12.44 -20.80
N LEU A 306 3.80 11.86 -20.66
CA LEU A 306 2.73 12.41 -19.83
C LEU A 306 3.12 12.39 -18.35
N LEU A 307 3.58 11.25 -17.85
CA LEU A 307 4.00 11.17 -16.44
C LEU A 307 5.28 11.95 -16.19
N SER A 308 6.22 11.95 -17.14
CA SER A 308 7.46 12.73 -17.08
C SER A 308 7.22 14.24 -16.91
N LEU A 309 6.07 14.79 -17.38
CA LEU A 309 5.70 16.20 -17.13
C LEU A 309 5.61 16.52 -15.63
N PHE A 310 5.18 15.54 -14.82
CA PHE A 310 4.91 15.71 -13.38
C PHE A 310 6.06 15.26 -12.48
N ILE A 311 7.22 14.92 -13.07
CA ILE A 311 8.41 14.53 -12.33
C ILE A 311 9.51 15.56 -12.59
N ASP A 312 9.87 16.31 -11.54
CA ASP A 312 10.77 17.47 -11.64
C ASP A 312 12.11 17.12 -12.32
N ASP A 313 12.78 16.07 -11.84
CA ASP A 313 14.07 15.64 -12.35
C ASP A 313 14.01 15.14 -13.81
N CYS A 314 12.87 14.60 -14.28
CA CYS A 314 12.74 14.19 -15.69
C CYS A 314 12.86 15.41 -16.62
N ASN A 315 12.25 16.52 -16.22
CA ASN A 315 12.29 17.77 -16.97
C ASN A 315 13.70 18.40 -16.94
N ASP A 316 14.33 18.43 -15.77
CA ASP A 316 15.67 19.00 -15.58
C ASP A 316 16.74 18.19 -16.31
N ASN A 317 16.65 16.86 -16.26
CA ASN A 317 17.56 15.94 -16.94
C ASN A 317 17.24 15.78 -18.43
N GLN A 318 16.10 16.28 -18.91
CA GLN A 318 15.55 16.04 -20.25
C GLN A 318 15.51 14.56 -20.61
N MET A 319 15.05 13.75 -19.66
CA MET A 319 15.05 12.29 -19.74
C MET A 319 13.70 11.76 -19.31
N ASP A 320 13.14 10.87 -20.12
CA ASP A 320 11.85 10.25 -19.81
C ASP A 320 11.93 9.44 -18.52
N ILE A 321 10.83 9.41 -17.77
CA ILE A 321 10.71 8.62 -16.54
C ILE A 321 11.01 7.13 -16.80
N SER A 322 10.64 6.61 -17.97
CA SER A 322 10.88 5.22 -18.38
C SER A 322 12.37 4.90 -18.62
N LYS A 323 13.24 5.91 -18.58
CA LYS A 323 14.69 5.79 -18.80
C LYS A 323 15.49 6.15 -17.54
N GLY A 324 14.82 6.25 -16.39
CA GLY A 324 15.44 6.62 -15.13
C GLY A 324 15.61 8.13 -14.93
N GLY A 325 14.79 8.96 -15.60
CA GLY A 325 14.83 10.43 -15.48
C GLY A 325 14.56 10.98 -14.08
N ALA A 326 13.92 10.19 -13.21
CA ALA A 326 13.51 10.60 -11.87
C ALA A 326 14.65 10.52 -10.85
N LYS A 327 14.52 11.26 -9.74
CA LYS A 327 15.46 11.20 -8.60
C LYS A 327 15.52 9.82 -7.96
N TYR A 328 14.37 9.19 -7.77
CA TYR A 328 14.24 7.86 -7.20
C TYR A 328 13.70 6.88 -8.25
N ASN A 329 14.43 5.81 -8.54
CA ASN A 329 14.00 4.79 -9.50
C ASN A 329 13.82 3.41 -8.84
N HIS A 330 13.31 3.40 -7.60
CA HIS A 330 13.22 2.17 -6.79
C HIS A 330 12.11 1.24 -7.26
N TYR A 331 12.36 -0.07 -7.22
CA TYR A 331 11.32 -1.07 -7.44
C TYR A 331 10.75 -1.56 -6.13
N GLY A 332 9.45 -1.81 -6.11
CA GLY A 332 8.79 -2.46 -5.00
C GLY A 332 8.20 -3.80 -5.43
N ILE A 333 8.31 -4.76 -4.53
CA ILE A 333 7.61 -6.03 -4.63
C ILE A 333 6.75 -6.24 -3.39
N THR A 334 5.83 -7.17 -3.51
CA THR A 334 4.93 -7.57 -2.43
C THR A 334 5.19 -9.01 -2.04
N THR A 335 4.69 -9.41 -0.87
CA THR A 335 4.83 -10.79 -0.41
C THR A 335 3.49 -11.36 0.05
N ILE A 336 3.37 -12.68 0.03
CA ILE A 336 2.20 -13.42 0.52
C ILE A 336 2.59 -14.63 1.37
N ALA A 337 1.61 -15.16 2.10
CA ALA A 337 1.70 -16.41 2.87
C ALA A 337 2.80 -16.40 3.95
N LEU A 338 3.15 -15.23 4.49
CA LEU A 338 4.09 -15.13 5.62
C LEU A 338 3.53 -15.85 6.85
N GLU A 339 2.27 -15.59 7.21
CA GLU A 339 1.57 -16.26 8.31
C GLU A 339 1.69 -17.79 8.19
N ASN A 340 1.28 -18.34 7.05
CA ASN A 340 1.26 -19.78 6.82
C ASN A 340 2.66 -20.39 6.85
N THR A 341 3.66 -19.63 6.40
CA THR A 341 5.07 -20.05 6.45
C THR A 341 5.56 -20.11 7.89
N VAL A 342 5.33 -19.05 8.69
CA VAL A 342 5.73 -18.99 10.11
C VAL A 342 5.03 -20.09 10.90
N ASN A 343 3.71 -20.23 10.74
CA ASN A 343 2.91 -21.28 11.40
C ASN A 343 3.38 -22.68 10.99
N SER A 344 3.69 -22.90 9.70
CA SER A 344 4.21 -24.18 9.20
C SER A 344 5.57 -24.51 9.79
N LEU A 345 6.50 -23.56 9.81
CA LEU A 345 7.83 -23.73 10.39
C LEU A 345 7.76 -24.03 11.88
N TYR A 346 6.91 -23.31 12.62
CA TYR A 346 6.68 -23.56 14.05
C TYR A 346 6.08 -24.95 14.29
N ASN A 347 5.05 -25.33 13.54
CA ASN A 347 4.41 -26.65 13.67
C ASN A 347 5.38 -27.79 13.39
N ILE A 348 6.21 -27.66 12.35
CA ILE A 348 7.27 -28.64 12.06
C ILE A 348 8.26 -28.69 13.22
N LYS A 349 8.76 -27.54 13.67
CA LYS A 349 9.71 -27.45 14.80
C LYS A 349 9.20 -28.22 16.00
N LYS A 350 7.97 -27.89 16.43
CA LYS A 350 7.34 -28.47 17.59
C LYS A 350 7.05 -29.96 17.43
N LEU A 351 6.36 -30.36 16.37
CA LEU A 351 5.85 -31.72 16.23
C LEU A 351 6.92 -32.75 15.84
N VAL A 352 7.98 -32.33 15.15
CA VAL A 352 9.03 -33.22 14.65
C VAL A 352 10.28 -33.14 15.51
N PHE A 353 10.79 -31.94 15.79
CA PHE A 353 12.11 -31.80 16.42
C PHE A 353 12.02 -31.74 17.94
N ASP A 354 11.07 -30.98 18.49
CA ASP A 354 10.91 -30.81 19.93
C ASP A 354 10.17 -32.00 20.56
N ASP A 355 8.94 -32.26 20.13
CA ASP A 355 8.06 -33.30 20.69
C ASP A 355 8.32 -34.69 20.09
N LYS A 356 8.98 -34.76 18.92
CA LYS A 356 9.29 -35.99 18.17
C LYS A 356 8.07 -36.90 17.96
N LYS A 357 6.90 -36.29 17.80
CA LYS A 357 5.61 -36.97 17.65
C LYS A 357 5.43 -37.56 16.25
N TYR A 358 6.01 -36.92 15.24
CA TYR A 358 5.94 -37.35 13.85
C TYR A 358 7.30 -37.28 13.16
N LYS A 359 7.47 -38.07 12.10
CA LYS A 359 8.58 -37.90 11.15
C LYS A 359 8.21 -36.87 10.08
N LEU A 360 9.20 -36.12 9.59
CA LEU A 360 9.01 -35.17 8.48
C LEU A 360 8.42 -35.84 7.24
N THR A 361 8.91 -37.02 6.90
CA THR A 361 8.46 -37.82 5.76
C THR A 361 6.98 -38.19 5.86
N ASP A 362 6.51 -38.54 7.06
CA ASP A 362 5.11 -38.87 7.32
C ASP A 362 4.22 -37.62 7.22
N LEU A 363 4.61 -36.50 7.85
CA LEU A 363 3.86 -35.25 7.76
C LEU A 363 3.77 -34.74 6.32
N ASN A 364 4.89 -34.73 5.59
CA ASN A 364 4.93 -34.27 4.20
C ASN A 364 4.04 -35.15 3.30
N LYS A 365 4.00 -36.46 3.52
CA LYS A 365 3.10 -37.36 2.79
C LYS A 365 1.62 -37.04 3.00
N MET A 366 1.24 -36.57 4.19
CA MET A 366 -0.12 -36.15 4.50
C MET A 366 -0.45 -34.81 3.82
N ARG A 367 0.46 -33.84 3.94
CA ARG A 367 0.39 -32.53 3.28
C ARG A 367 0.25 -32.67 1.76
N ARG A 368 1.11 -33.45 1.09
CA ARG A 368 1.05 -33.72 -0.36
C ARG A 368 -0.27 -34.34 -0.82
N ASN A 369 -0.97 -35.02 0.09
CA ASN A 369 -2.28 -35.58 -0.20
C ASN A 369 -3.44 -34.60 0.10
N ASN A 370 -3.13 -33.36 0.45
CA ASN A 370 -4.09 -32.33 0.85
C ASN A 370 -5.01 -32.81 2.00
N PHE A 371 -4.48 -33.65 2.88
CA PHE A 371 -5.22 -34.24 4.01
C PHE A 371 -6.51 -34.99 3.64
N LYS A 372 -6.62 -35.50 2.40
CA LYS A 372 -7.87 -36.07 1.86
C LYS A 372 -8.24 -37.45 2.42
N LYS A 373 -7.29 -38.24 2.91
CA LYS A 373 -7.56 -39.60 3.42
C LYS A 373 -8.05 -39.58 4.85
N ASP A 374 -9.03 -40.41 5.18
CA ASP A 374 -9.60 -40.53 6.53
C ASP A 374 -8.54 -40.75 7.61
N LYS A 375 -7.54 -41.60 7.32
CA LYS A 375 -6.41 -41.87 8.24
C LYS A 375 -5.49 -40.66 8.51
N TYR A 376 -5.66 -39.54 7.81
CA TYR A 376 -4.92 -38.31 8.02
C TYR A 376 -5.71 -37.27 8.83
N GLN A 377 -6.99 -37.52 9.12
CA GLN A 377 -7.83 -36.53 9.79
C GLN A 377 -7.36 -36.22 11.21
N ASP A 378 -6.85 -37.21 11.96
CA ASP A 378 -6.31 -36.95 13.30
C ASP A 378 -5.14 -35.96 13.28
N VAL A 379 -4.22 -36.11 12.32
CA VAL A 379 -3.07 -35.20 12.17
C VAL A 379 -3.52 -33.85 11.64
N TYR A 380 -4.42 -33.82 10.67
CA TYR A 380 -5.01 -32.59 10.16
C TYR A 380 -5.68 -31.78 11.28
N ASN A 381 -6.48 -32.43 12.13
CA ASN A 381 -7.11 -31.78 13.27
C ASN A 381 -6.06 -31.26 14.25
N ILE A 382 -5.00 -32.01 14.53
CA ILE A 382 -3.89 -31.51 15.36
C ILE A 382 -3.27 -30.25 14.77
N LEU A 383 -3.00 -30.21 13.46
CA LEU A 383 -2.43 -29.02 12.81
C LEU A 383 -3.37 -27.82 12.88
N ARG A 384 -4.69 -28.04 12.70
CA ARG A 384 -5.72 -27.00 12.80
C ARG A 384 -5.97 -26.52 14.23
N ASP A 385 -5.82 -27.41 15.21
CA ASP A 385 -5.98 -27.12 16.64
C ASP A 385 -4.75 -26.41 17.23
N MET A 386 -3.59 -26.53 16.58
CA MET A 386 -2.45 -25.66 16.87
C MET A 386 -2.83 -24.24 16.45
N LYS A 387 -3.21 -23.42 17.44
CA LYS A 387 -3.57 -22.00 17.26
C LYS A 387 -2.55 -21.34 16.32
N PRO A 388 -3.01 -20.66 15.24
CA PRO A 388 -2.13 -19.81 14.43
C PRO A 388 -1.30 -18.92 15.34
N CYS A 389 0.02 -18.99 15.20
CA CYS A 389 0.95 -18.37 16.13
C CYS A 389 1.48 -17.04 15.61
N PHE A 390 1.53 -16.84 14.29
CA PHE A 390 1.84 -15.55 13.69
C PHE A 390 0.90 -14.46 14.24
N GLY A 391 1.44 -13.30 14.62
CA GLY A 391 0.68 -12.26 15.31
C GLY A 391 0.78 -12.32 16.85
N MET A 392 1.24 -13.42 17.44
CA MET A 392 1.38 -13.55 18.90
C MET A 392 2.64 -12.87 19.42
N ASP A 393 2.57 -12.21 20.58
CA ASP A 393 3.71 -11.59 21.26
C ASP A 393 4.55 -12.64 22.01
N ASP A 394 5.03 -13.62 21.25
CA ASP A 394 5.89 -14.70 21.72
C ASP A 394 7.27 -14.59 21.06
N ARG A 395 8.32 -14.72 21.87
CA ARG A 395 9.70 -14.52 21.43
C ARG A 395 10.12 -15.51 20.34
N GLU A 396 9.67 -16.77 20.41
CA GLU A 396 10.02 -17.77 19.41
C GLU A 396 9.33 -17.45 18.07
N ILE A 397 8.07 -17.04 18.10
CA ILE A 397 7.32 -16.66 16.90
C ILE A 397 7.90 -15.40 16.25
N ILE A 398 8.20 -14.38 17.04
CA ILE A 398 8.85 -13.14 16.57
C ILE A 398 10.20 -13.47 15.92
N ASN A 399 11.01 -14.34 16.53
CA ASN A 399 12.29 -14.75 15.95
C ASN A 399 12.10 -15.49 14.62
N ILE A 400 11.20 -16.48 14.54
CA ILE A 400 10.92 -17.19 13.28
C ILE A 400 10.45 -16.20 12.20
N THR A 401 9.56 -15.27 12.55
CA THR A 401 9.07 -14.23 11.64
C THR A 401 10.22 -13.37 11.11
N ASN A 402 11.04 -12.82 12.01
CA ASN A 402 12.17 -11.97 11.63
C ASN A 402 13.23 -12.74 10.84
N ASP A 403 13.50 -14.01 11.16
CA ASP A 403 14.44 -14.85 10.40
C ASP A 403 13.96 -15.06 8.95
N VAL A 404 12.66 -15.32 8.74
CA VAL A 404 12.07 -15.49 7.39
C VAL A 404 12.13 -14.18 6.59
N ILE A 405 11.78 -13.06 7.21
CA ILE A 405 11.82 -11.75 6.54
C ILE A 405 13.27 -11.34 6.24
N GLN A 406 14.19 -11.53 7.20
CA GLN A 406 15.61 -11.21 7.03
C GLN A 406 16.26 -12.06 5.95
N LEU A 407 15.83 -13.30 5.79
CA LEU A 407 16.29 -14.15 4.71
C LEU A 407 15.94 -13.59 3.33
N LEU A 408 14.74 -13.02 3.16
CA LEU A 408 14.36 -12.36 1.91
C LEU A 408 15.16 -11.07 1.69
N GLU A 409 15.34 -10.25 2.73
CA GLU A 409 16.22 -9.06 2.71
C GLU A 409 17.63 -9.42 2.24
N ASP A 410 18.23 -10.47 2.79
CA ASP A 410 19.59 -10.92 2.43
C ASP A 410 19.72 -11.30 0.95
N CYS A 411 18.63 -11.76 0.32
CA CYS A 411 18.60 -12.08 -1.10
C CYS A 411 18.41 -10.85 -1.99
N LEU A 412 17.80 -9.77 -1.47
CA LEU A 412 17.37 -8.61 -2.26
C LEU A 412 18.23 -7.36 -2.07
N LYS A 413 18.84 -7.16 -0.91
CA LYS A 413 19.47 -5.87 -0.52
C LYS A 413 20.60 -5.38 -1.43
N GLU A 414 21.26 -6.28 -2.16
CA GLU A 414 22.33 -5.95 -3.10
C GLU A 414 21.81 -5.73 -4.54
N TYR A 415 20.54 -6.02 -4.82
CA TYR A 415 19.95 -5.81 -6.13
C TYR A 415 19.85 -4.32 -6.45
N THR A 416 20.22 -3.97 -7.68
CA THR A 416 20.07 -2.63 -8.25
C THR A 416 19.59 -2.79 -9.68
N ASN A 417 18.53 -2.09 -10.05
CA ASN A 417 17.99 -2.11 -11.41
C ASN A 417 18.84 -1.29 -12.39
N GLU A 418 18.48 -1.32 -13.67
CA GLU A 418 19.20 -0.63 -14.75
C GLU A 418 19.33 0.90 -14.56
N PHE A 419 18.47 1.51 -13.73
CA PHE A 419 18.47 2.95 -13.45
C PHE A 419 19.21 3.31 -12.15
N GLY A 420 19.90 2.37 -11.52
CA GLY A 420 20.57 2.59 -10.23
C GLY A 420 19.64 2.57 -9.02
N GLY A 421 18.37 2.19 -9.20
CA GLY A 421 17.39 2.06 -8.14
C GLY A 421 17.50 0.73 -7.41
N LYS A 422 17.37 0.79 -6.08
CA LYS A 422 17.26 -0.37 -5.18
C LYS A 422 15.86 -1.00 -5.22
N ILE A 423 15.73 -2.21 -4.69
CA ILE A 423 14.44 -2.88 -4.47
C ILE A 423 13.99 -2.77 -3.00
N LYS A 424 12.69 -2.72 -2.77
CA LYS A 424 12.03 -2.82 -1.45
C LYS A 424 10.88 -3.83 -1.50
N PHE A 425 10.55 -4.46 -0.39
CA PHE A 425 9.41 -5.39 -0.29
C PHE A 425 8.52 -5.10 0.91
N GLY A 426 7.24 -5.46 0.74
CA GLY A 426 6.19 -5.25 1.72
C GLY A 426 5.57 -6.57 2.16
N LEU A 427 5.03 -6.60 3.37
CA LEU A 427 4.39 -7.78 3.97
C LEU A 427 2.88 -7.84 3.69
N THR A 428 2.41 -7.10 2.69
CA THR A 428 0.99 -6.97 2.36
C THR A 428 0.75 -7.11 0.86
N ASN A 429 -0.21 -7.96 0.47
CA ASN A 429 -0.69 -8.06 -0.90
C ASN A 429 -2.14 -8.59 -0.96
N SER A 430 -3.04 -7.88 -1.65
CA SER A 430 -4.42 -8.35 -1.85
C SER A 430 -4.59 -9.33 -3.03
N SER A 431 -3.55 -9.59 -3.82
CA SER A 431 -3.59 -10.55 -4.94
C SER A 431 -3.57 -12.02 -4.49
N TYR A 432 -3.67 -12.32 -3.19
CA TYR A 432 -3.74 -13.69 -2.66
C TYR A 432 -4.81 -14.54 -3.35
N MET A 433 -5.94 -13.93 -3.74
CA MET A 433 -7.09 -14.60 -4.36
C MET A 433 -6.79 -15.16 -5.77
N PHE A 434 -5.69 -14.76 -6.40
CA PHE A 434 -5.31 -15.22 -7.75
C PHE A 434 -4.23 -16.31 -7.74
N LEU A 435 -3.66 -16.65 -6.58
CA LEU A 435 -2.53 -17.59 -6.44
C LEU A 435 -2.89 -18.85 -5.63
N ASP A 436 -4.14 -18.98 -5.17
CA ASP A 436 -4.58 -20.06 -4.27
C ASP A 436 -4.52 -21.46 -4.88
N ASP A 437 -4.63 -21.57 -6.21
CA ASP A 437 -4.57 -22.85 -6.94
C ASP A 437 -3.13 -23.32 -7.21
N GLU A 438 -2.12 -22.45 -7.07
CA GLU A 438 -0.72 -22.75 -7.39
C GLU A 438 0.07 -23.24 -6.17
N ILE A 439 -0.41 -22.97 -4.95
CA ILE A 439 0.30 -23.30 -3.71
C ILE A 439 -0.35 -24.51 -3.02
N SER A 440 0.44 -25.59 -2.89
CA SER A 440 0.00 -26.82 -2.23
C SER A 440 -0.29 -26.62 -0.73
N ALA A 441 -0.98 -27.59 -0.12
CA ALA A 441 -1.30 -27.58 1.32
C ALA A 441 -0.03 -27.37 2.17
N SER A 442 -0.20 -26.83 3.39
CA SER A 442 0.92 -26.47 4.28
C SER A 442 0.84 -27.12 5.66
N PHE A 443 1.92 -27.00 6.43
CA PHE A 443 2.07 -27.67 7.73
C PHE A 443 1.37 -26.92 8.89
N ASP A 444 0.75 -25.78 8.61
CA ASP A 444 -0.25 -25.12 9.46
C ASP A 444 -1.66 -25.72 9.29
N GLY A 445 -1.81 -26.73 8.44
CA GLY A 445 -3.10 -27.37 8.18
C GLY A 445 -3.95 -26.62 7.15
N ARG A 446 -3.44 -25.59 6.46
CA ARG A 446 -4.12 -25.00 5.32
C ARG A 446 -4.22 -26.01 4.18
N LYS A 447 -5.42 -26.21 3.62
CA LYS A 447 -5.63 -27.02 2.41
C LYS A 447 -5.40 -26.21 1.14
N VAL A 448 -5.19 -26.90 0.02
CA VAL A 448 -5.24 -26.26 -1.32
C VAL A 448 -6.58 -25.55 -1.48
N VAL A 449 -6.59 -24.38 -2.12
CA VAL A 449 -7.74 -23.46 -2.32
C VAL A 449 -8.27 -22.72 -1.10
N GLU A 450 -7.71 -22.93 0.10
CA GLU A 450 -8.01 -22.06 1.25
C GLU A 450 -7.22 -20.75 1.11
N PRO A 451 -7.85 -19.59 1.33
CA PRO A 451 -7.23 -18.29 1.08
C PRO A 451 -6.09 -18.00 2.06
N PHE A 452 -5.16 -17.15 1.63
CA PHE A 452 -4.14 -16.58 2.51
C PHE A 452 -4.65 -15.33 3.23
N ASN A 453 -4.10 -15.08 4.42
CA ASN A 453 -4.27 -13.80 5.10
C ASN A 453 -3.28 -12.78 4.50
N PRO A 454 -3.78 -11.65 3.94
CA PRO A 454 -2.92 -10.65 3.30
C PRO A 454 -2.26 -9.67 4.28
N TYR A 455 -2.62 -9.69 5.56
CA TYR A 455 -2.20 -8.70 6.55
C TYR A 455 -1.60 -9.34 7.80
N ILE A 456 -0.98 -8.52 8.64
CA ILE A 456 -0.63 -8.92 10.01
C ILE A 456 -1.91 -8.84 10.84
N SER A 457 -2.52 -9.98 11.13
CA SER A 457 -3.70 -10.04 12.00
C SER A 457 -3.69 -11.30 12.85
N LEU A 458 -4.52 -11.31 13.89
CA LEU A 458 -4.80 -12.49 14.69
C LEU A 458 -6.29 -12.81 14.56
N ASP A 459 -6.61 -14.05 14.16
CA ASP A 459 -7.97 -14.58 14.09
C ASP A 459 -8.52 -14.91 15.49
N THR A 460 -8.40 -13.97 16.44
CA THR A 460 -8.91 -14.11 17.80
C THR A 460 -9.54 -12.83 18.33
N ASP A 461 -10.76 -12.96 18.83
CA ASP A 461 -11.68 -11.88 19.22
C ASP A 461 -11.20 -10.89 20.30
N LYS A 462 -9.96 -10.96 20.86
CA LYS A 462 -9.65 -10.24 22.12
C LYS A 462 -8.23 -9.71 22.34
N ASP A 463 -7.25 -10.03 21.49
CA ASP A 463 -5.83 -9.75 21.79
C ASP A 463 -5.22 -8.66 20.90
N PHE A 464 -5.94 -7.55 20.69
CA PHE A 464 -5.49 -6.40 19.85
C PHE A 464 -4.14 -5.82 20.30
N THR A 465 -3.89 -5.79 21.60
CA THR A 465 -2.60 -5.34 22.15
C THR A 465 -1.47 -6.32 21.81
N GLU A 466 -1.77 -7.62 21.74
CA GLU A 466 -0.77 -8.65 21.42
C GLU A 466 -0.29 -8.50 19.98
N VAL A 467 -1.22 -8.39 19.02
CA VAL A 467 -0.86 -8.23 17.60
C VAL A 467 -0.08 -6.94 17.33
N LEU A 468 -0.42 -5.83 18.00
CA LEU A 468 0.36 -4.59 17.86
C LEU A 468 1.76 -4.72 18.44
N ARG A 469 1.93 -5.40 19.59
CA ARG A 469 3.25 -5.66 20.18
C ARG A 469 4.08 -6.61 19.33
N PHE A 470 3.45 -7.61 18.73
CA PHE A 470 4.10 -8.48 17.76
C PHE A 470 4.59 -7.66 16.57
N ALA A 471 3.69 -6.90 15.95
CA ALA A 471 3.99 -6.12 14.76
C ALA A 471 5.08 -5.07 15.01
N SER A 472 5.11 -4.45 16.18
CA SER A 472 6.15 -3.48 16.53
C SER A 472 7.52 -4.08 16.81
N LYS A 473 7.61 -5.41 16.95
CA LYS A 473 8.86 -6.17 17.09
C LYS A 473 9.30 -6.83 15.78
N ILE A 474 8.53 -6.67 14.70
CA ILE A 474 8.96 -7.06 13.36
C ILE A 474 10.02 -6.06 12.89
N ASP A 475 11.16 -6.59 12.41
CA ASP A 475 12.24 -5.74 11.90
C ASP A 475 11.93 -5.26 10.47
N LEU A 476 11.48 -4.01 10.35
CA LEU A 476 11.16 -3.36 9.08
C LEU A 476 12.29 -2.46 8.54
N GLY A 477 13.53 -2.61 9.02
CA GLY A 477 14.71 -1.92 8.50
C GLY A 477 15.11 -2.30 7.07
N GLY A 478 16.17 -1.70 6.53
CA GLY A 478 16.68 -2.03 5.20
C GLY A 478 15.63 -1.87 4.10
N CYS A 479 15.35 -2.94 3.34
CA CYS A 479 14.39 -2.92 2.24
C CYS A 479 12.98 -3.46 2.59
N LYS A 480 12.64 -3.64 3.87
CA LYS A 480 11.40 -4.28 4.39
C LYS A 480 10.19 -3.35 4.59
N PHE A 481 10.14 -2.18 3.94
CA PHE A 481 9.17 -1.12 4.27
C PHE A 481 8.15 -0.79 3.16
N ASN A 482 7.95 -1.66 2.17
CA ASN A 482 7.05 -1.39 1.04
C ASN A 482 5.57 -1.71 1.33
N GLY A 483 5.07 -1.29 2.49
CA GLY A 483 3.69 -1.54 2.95
C GLY A 483 3.63 -2.72 3.91
N ASN A 484 3.21 -2.45 5.15
CA ASN A 484 3.15 -3.43 6.24
C ASN A 484 1.92 -3.13 7.10
N VAL A 485 0.79 -3.70 6.70
CA VAL A 485 -0.50 -3.36 7.30
C VAL A 485 -0.90 -4.39 8.35
N ILE A 486 -1.25 -3.86 9.51
CA ILE A 486 -1.95 -4.58 10.57
C ILE A 486 -3.45 -4.43 10.35
N ASP A 487 -4.20 -5.53 10.38
CA ASP A 487 -5.66 -5.49 10.27
C ASP A 487 -6.30 -5.86 11.61
N LEU A 488 -7.09 -4.93 12.15
CA LEU A 488 -7.88 -5.14 13.37
C LEU A 488 -9.36 -5.13 13.06
N MET A 489 -10.06 -6.19 13.45
CA MET A 489 -11.50 -6.32 13.27
C MET A 489 -12.25 -6.03 14.58
N PHE A 490 -13.22 -5.11 14.52
CA PHE A 490 -14.09 -4.79 15.64
C PHE A 490 -15.57 -4.88 15.26
N THR A 491 -16.41 -5.06 16.28
CA THR A 491 -17.86 -4.88 16.11
C THR A 491 -18.24 -3.42 16.32
N PRO A 492 -19.27 -2.89 15.64
CA PRO A 492 -19.70 -1.49 15.83
C PRO A 492 -20.01 -1.13 17.29
N ASN A 493 -20.62 -2.07 18.03
CA ASN A 493 -20.94 -1.88 19.44
C ASN A 493 -19.69 -1.82 20.32
N PHE A 494 -18.62 -2.54 19.96
CA PHE A 494 -17.37 -2.50 20.71
C PHE A 494 -16.76 -1.10 20.64
N ILE A 495 -16.60 -0.55 19.43
CA ILE A 495 -16.05 0.80 19.25
C ILE A 495 -16.90 1.83 19.97
N LYS A 496 -18.23 1.78 19.81
CA LYS A 496 -19.12 2.75 20.46
C LYS A 496 -19.04 2.73 21.99
N ASN A 497 -18.87 1.55 22.58
CA ASN A 497 -18.84 1.41 24.04
C ASN A 497 -17.45 1.68 24.65
N HIS A 498 -16.40 1.65 23.83
CA HIS A 498 -15.00 1.79 24.24
C HIS A 498 -14.26 2.83 23.39
N PHE A 499 -14.94 3.90 22.99
CA PHE A 499 -14.44 4.83 21.98
C PHE A 499 -13.21 5.59 22.48
N ASP A 500 -13.27 6.09 23.72
CA ASP A 500 -12.15 6.80 24.35
C ASP A 500 -10.97 5.86 24.59
N GLU A 501 -11.23 4.63 25.06
CA GLU A 501 -10.18 3.63 25.30
C GLU A 501 -9.52 3.17 23.99
N LEU A 502 -10.30 3.03 22.91
CA LEU A 502 -9.75 2.72 21.59
C LEU A 502 -8.92 3.89 21.06
N THR A 503 -9.37 5.13 21.25
CA THR A 503 -8.60 6.33 20.87
C THR A 503 -7.28 6.39 21.62
N ASP A 504 -7.29 6.17 22.94
CA ASP A 504 -6.08 6.09 23.77
C ASP A 504 -5.16 4.94 23.34
N PHE A 505 -5.74 3.80 22.97
CA PHE A 505 -5.00 2.65 22.46
C PHE A 505 -4.28 2.98 21.15
N ILE A 506 -4.96 3.62 20.19
CA ILE A 506 -4.35 4.05 18.92
C ILE A 506 -3.21 5.04 19.21
N ILE A 507 -3.46 6.10 19.98
CA ILE A 507 -2.44 7.11 20.33
C ILE A 507 -1.22 6.45 21.00
N SER A 508 -1.44 5.57 21.98
CA SER A 508 -0.37 4.89 22.70
C SER A 508 0.41 3.93 21.80
N SER A 509 -0.25 3.36 20.79
CA SER A 509 0.37 2.41 19.87
C SER A 509 1.30 3.07 18.85
N ILE A 510 1.14 4.36 18.57
CA ILE A 510 2.05 5.14 17.71
C ILE A 510 3.50 5.02 18.21
N GLN A 511 3.70 5.24 19.52
CA GLN A 511 5.01 5.11 20.16
C GLN A 511 5.47 3.66 20.30
N SER A 512 4.53 2.71 20.30
CA SER A 512 4.88 1.29 20.35
C SER A 512 5.55 0.83 19.06
N GLY A 513 5.27 1.48 17.91
CA GLY A 513 6.05 1.34 16.68
C GLY A 513 5.42 0.47 15.59
N PHE A 514 4.10 0.47 15.42
CA PHE A 514 3.49 -0.15 14.23
C PHE A 514 3.77 0.66 12.96
N PHE A 515 3.74 0.02 11.78
CA PHE A 515 3.98 0.68 10.50
C PHE A 515 2.69 1.31 9.93
N GLN A 516 1.69 0.46 9.62
CA GLN A 516 0.37 0.87 9.15
C GLN A 516 -0.73 0.05 9.82
N LEU A 517 -1.90 0.65 10.00
CA LEU A 517 -3.01 0.06 10.72
C LEU A 517 -4.33 0.30 9.99
N GLN A 518 -4.95 -0.78 9.57
CA GLN A 518 -6.31 -0.83 9.05
C GLN A 518 -7.26 -1.32 10.14
N ILE A 519 -8.43 -0.67 10.24
CA ILE A 519 -9.48 -1.05 11.17
C ILE A 519 -10.74 -1.38 10.37
N ASN A 520 -11.18 -2.63 10.47
CA ASN A 520 -12.40 -3.10 9.84
C ASN A 520 -13.52 -3.23 10.88
N VAL A 521 -14.68 -2.64 10.58
CA VAL A 521 -15.84 -2.66 11.47
C VAL A 521 -16.97 -3.40 10.83
N VAL A 522 -17.30 -4.56 11.38
CA VAL A 522 -18.31 -5.43 10.79
C VAL A 522 -19.09 -6.19 11.87
N SER A 523 -20.37 -6.43 11.62
CA SER A 523 -21.17 -7.30 12.46
C SER A 523 -21.33 -8.66 11.77
N SER A 524 -21.26 -9.76 12.52
CA SER A 524 -21.48 -11.10 11.96
C SER A 524 -22.84 -11.22 11.27
N LYS A 525 -23.85 -10.49 11.73
CA LYS A 525 -25.19 -10.41 11.11
C LYS A 525 -25.20 -9.68 9.77
N THR A 526 -24.21 -8.82 9.50
CA THR A 526 -24.07 -8.11 8.22
C THR A 526 -23.41 -9.01 7.17
N LEU A 527 -22.54 -9.93 7.59
CA LEU A 527 -21.78 -10.84 6.71
C LEU A 527 -22.50 -12.14 6.37
N ILE A 528 -23.37 -12.61 7.26
CA ILE A 528 -24.19 -13.83 7.14
C ILE A 528 -25.57 -13.44 6.63
#